data_AF-A0A916FT46-F1
#
_entry.id   AF-A0A916FT46-F1
#
_cell.length_a   1.000
_cell.length_b   1.000
_cell.length_c   1.000
_cell.angle_alpha   90.00
_cell.angle_beta   90.00
_cell.angle_gamma   90.00
#
_symmetry.space_group_name_H-M   'P 1'
#
loop_
_entity.id
_entity.type
_entity.pdbx_description
1 polymer ?
#
loop_
_entity_poly.entity_id
_entity_poly.type
_entity_poly.pdbx_seq_one_letter_code
_entity_poly.pdbx_strand_id
1 'polypeptide(L)'
;MSKSRDYIVSVISDARAALFRVLRDPAAVATLVLLALPWLALMIVRGNFDALDIFTKMTGIVLVFWVMSRSGSAPLPEIRKPRSEAVFALALIVLWMMWRAGICGQLFFFLPSDFKCYQNWEIEILPKVVEQVVFPILVLFLAGYHWRAQGLDLNLRAWWICLPMLLAFVGYGFYLHHTEPLKYLQNIWEFFWGAGLPEEVLFRAILLTRLEAWWRNPAWALYGASVIFGLTHLPINYLVFTARDWREAWLTLLTFQMGFGAVFAFAYQRTRNVMPIAVLHALLDAWRF
;
A
#
# COMPACT_ATOMS: atom_id res chain seq x y z
N MET A 1 -36.47 12.11 -25.52
CA MET A 1 -36.25 10.92 -24.65
C MET A 1 -35.23 9.91 -25.19
N SER A 2 -34.87 9.88 -26.49
CA SER A 2 -33.88 8.91 -27.02
C SER A 2 -32.45 9.09 -26.47
N LYS A 3 -31.94 10.33 -26.40
CA LYS A 3 -30.56 10.62 -25.94
C LYS A 3 -30.22 10.10 -24.55
N SER A 4 -31.19 10.10 -23.61
CA SER A 4 -30.97 9.58 -22.25
C SER A 4 -30.83 8.06 -22.23
N ARG A 5 -31.65 7.36 -23.05
CA ARG A 5 -31.57 5.91 -23.19
C ARG A 5 -30.23 5.47 -23.78
N ASP A 6 -29.74 6.18 -24.79
CA ASP A 6 -28.46 5.88 -25.45
C ASP A 6 -27.27 6.07 -24.48
N TYR A 7 -27.33 7.08 -23.62
CA TYR A 7 -26.32 7.32 -22.59
C TYR A 7 -26.31 6.22 -21.51
N ILE A 8 -27.48 5.82 -21.00
CA ILE A 8 -27.54 4.76 -19.98
C ILE A 8 -26.99 3.43 -20.55
N VAL A 9 -27.35 3.09 -21.78
CA VAL A 9 -26.86 1.89 -22.45
C VAL A 9 -25.34 1.94 -22.64
N SER A 10 -24.77 3.10 -22.99
CA SER A 10 -23.31 3.24 -23.16
C SER A 10 -22.56 3.10 -21.84
N VAL A 11 -23.07 3.69 -20.76
CA VAL A 11 -22.49 3.56 -19.40
C VAL A 11 -22.51 2.11 -18.93
N ILE A 12 -23.64 1.40 -19.11
CA ILE A 12 -23.75 -0.03 -18.74
C ILE A 12 -22.79 -0.89 -19.56
N SER A 13 -22.68 -0.62 -20.87
CA SER A 13 -21.76 -1.33 -21.75
C SER A 13 -20.29 -1.14 -21.34
N ASP A 14 -19.88 0.10 -21.03
CA ASP A 14 -18.53 0.40 -20.56
C ASP A 14 -18.25 -0.23 -19.19
N ALA A 15 -19.22 -0.19 -18.27
CA ALA A 15 -19.14 -0.84 -16.97
C ALA A 15 -18.92 -2.36 -17.11
N ARG A 16 -19.70 -3.01 -17.98
CA ARG A 16 -19.56 -4.44 -18.28
C ARG A 16 -18.21 -4.77 -18.91
N ALA A 17 -17.77 -3.97 -19.88
CA ALA A 17 -16.48 -4.15 -20.53
C ALA A 17 -15.30 -3.98 -19.54
N ALA A 18 -15.41 -3.02 -18.63
CA ALA A 18 -14.40 -2.79 -17.61
C ALA A 18 -14.41 -3.89 -16.52
N LEU A 19 -15.58 -4.40 -16.12
CA LEU A 19 -15.67 -5.59 -15.26
C LEU A 19 -14.99 -6.80 -15.90
N PHE A 20 -15.26 -7.08 -17.18
CA PHE A 20 -14.57 -8.18 -17.88
C PHE A 20 -13.07 -7.97 -18.00
N ARG A 21 -12.59 -6.73 -18.14
CA ARG A 21 -11.15 -6.42 -18.11
C ARG A 21 -10.54 -6.74 -16.76
N VAL A 22 -11.19 -6.36 -15.66
CA VAL A 22 -10.76 -6.71 -14.29
C VAL A 22 -10.70 -8.22 -14.11
N LEU A 23 -11.74 -8.96 -14.51
CA LEU A 23 -11.80 -10.42 -14.37
C LEU A 23 -10.77 -11.16 -15.24
N ARG A 24 -10.32 -10.55 -16.34
CA ARG A 24 -9.28 -11.11 -17.22
C ARG A 24 -7.88 -10.74 -16.78
N ASP A 25 -7.72 -9.81 -15.85
CA ASP A 25 -6.43 -9.37 -15.36
C ASP A 25 -6.07 -10.14 -14.08
N PRO A 26 -5.10 -11.07 -14.12
CA PRO A 26 -4.79 -11.91 -12.97
C PRO A 26 -4.34 -11.12 -11.74
N ALA A 27 -3.67 -9.98 -11.93
CA ALA A 27 -3.26 -9.12 -10.82
C ALA A 27 -4.46 -8.40 -10.19
N ALA A 28 -5.45 -7.99 -10.99
CA ALA A 28 -6.67 -7.40 -10.47
C ALA A 28 -7.47 -8.42 -9.66
N VAL A 29 -7.61 -9.64 -10.18
CA VAL A 29 -8.29 -10.74 -9.47
C VAL A 29 -7.55 -11.08 -8.18
N ALA A 30 -6.23 -11.20 -8.20
CA ALA A 30 -5.43 -11.45 -6.99
C ALA A 30 -5.64 -10.35 -5.93
N THR A 31 -5.67 -9.09 -6.36
CA THR A 31 -5.95 -7.94 -5.48
C THR A 31 -7.34 -8.03 -4.86
N LEU A 32 -8.37 -8.33 -5.66
CA LEU A 32 -9.74 -8.49 -5.17
C LEU A 32 -9.87 -9.66 -4.20
N VAL A 33 -9.17 -10.77 -4.43
CA VAL A 33 -9.16 -11.91 -3.51
C VAL A 33 -8.51 -11.53 -2.18
N LEU A 34 -7.31 -10.92 -2.23
CA LEU A 34 -6.59 -10.49 -1.04
C LEU A 34 -7.32 -9.39 -0.25
N LEU A 35 -8.07 -8.54 -0.94
CA LEU A 35 -8.89 -7.51 -0.31
C LEU A 35 -10.19 -8.12 0.25
N ALA A 36 -10.99 -8.82 -0.55
CA ALA A 36 -12.35 -9.20 -0.15
C ALA A 36 -12.41 -10.45 0.74
N LEU A 37 -11.58 -11.46 0.48
CA LEU A 37 -11.69 -12.76 1.18
C LEU A 37 -11.47 -12.63 2.69
N PRO A 38 -10.47 -11.88 3.18
CA PRO A 38 -10.28 -11.71 4.62
C PRO A 38 -11.47 -11.02 5.31
N TRP A 39 -12.07 -10.01 4.67
CA TRP A 39 -13.25 -9.34 5.20
C TRP A 39 -14.49 -10.25 5.22
N LEU A 40 -14.70 -11.03 4.17
CA LEU A 40 -15.80 -12.01 4.13
C LEU A 40 -15.65 -13.07 5.23
N ALA A 41 -14.44 -13.60 5.42
CA ALA A 41 -14.16 -14.53 6.51
C ALA A 41 -14.46 -13.90 7.87
N LEU A 42 -14.15 -12.62 8.04
CA LEU A 42 -14.39 -11.88 9.27
C LEU A 42 -15.86 -11.70 9.60
N MET A 43 -16.66 -11.32 8.60
CA MET A 43 -18.10 -11.19 8.75
C MET A 43 -18.73 -12.51 9.22
N ILE A 44 -18.29 -13.64 8.65
CA ILE A 44 -18.75 -14.98 9.03
C ILE A 44 -18.31 -15.32 10.46
N VAL A 45 -17.04 -15.09 10.80
CA VAL A 45 -16.47 -15.54 12.09
C VAL A 45 -16.89 -14.67 13.28
N ARG A 46 -17.00 -13.35 13.11
CA ARG A 46 -17.34 -12.43 14.22
C ARG A 46 -18.82 -12.14 14.37
N GLY A 47 -19.67 -12.58 13.43
CA GLY A 47 -21.09 -12.21 13.42
C GLY A 47 -21.30 -10.69 13.41
N ASN A 48 -20.32 -9.94 12.90
CA ASN A 48 -20.39 -8.49 12.84
C ASN A 48 -21.18 -8.12 11.57
N PHE A 49 -22.45 -7.78 11.75
CA PHE A 49 -23.39 -7.46 10.68
C PHE A 49 -23.37 -5.99 10.25
N ASP A 50 -22.38 -5.20 10.66
CA ASP A 50 -21.99 -3.96 9.93
C ASP A 50 -21.36 -4.26 8.56
N ALA A 51 -21.80 -5.36 7.96
CA ALA A 51 -21.62 -5.77 6.59
C ALA A 51 -21.80 -4.60 5.62
N LEU A 52 -22.79 -3.74 5.87
CA LEU A 52 -23.10 -2.62 4.98
C LEU A 52 -22.01 -1.54 4.98
N ASP A 53 -21.47 -1.18 6.15
CA ASP A 53 -20.39 -0.19 6.25
C ASP A 53 -19.09 -0.74 5.64
N ILE A 54 -18.72 -1.97 6.00
CA ILE A 54 -17.56 -2.67 5.45
C ILE A 54 -17.71 -2.82 3.93
N PHE A 55 -18.88 -3.26 3.46
CA PHE A 55 -19.17 -3.42 2.04
C PHE A 55 -19.12 -2.08 1.31
N THR A 56 -19.63 -0.99 1.89
CA THR A 56 -19.59 0.35 1.29
C THR A 56 -18.15 0.84 1.15
N LYS A 57 -17.33 0.69 2.19
CA LYS A 57 -15.90 1.04 2.18
C LYS A 57 -15.14 0.20 1.15
N MET A 58 -15.35 -1.12 1.14
CA MET A 58 -14.75 -2.02 0.16
C MET A 58 -15.20 -1.72 -1.26
N THR A 59 -16.48 -1.43 -1.48
CA THR A 59 -17.02 -1.07 -2.79
C THR A 59 -16.43 0.23 -3.29
N GLY A 60 -16.28 1.24 -2.43
CA GLY A 60 -15.60 2.50 -2.76
C GLY A 60 -14.17 2.24 -3.22
N ILE A 61 -13.41 1.44 -2.48
CA ILE A 61 -12.06 1.03 -2.87
C ILE A 61 -12.09 0.30 -4.22
N VAL A 62 -12.92 -0.73 -4.38
CA VAL A 62 -13.04 -1.51 -5.62
C VAL A 62 -13.39 -0.63 -6.83
N LEU A 63 -14.29 0.35 -6.67
CA LEU A 63 -14.66 1.29 -7.75
C LEU A 63 -13.50 2.20 -8.13
N VAL A 64 -12.70 2.62 -7.16
CA VAL A 64 -11.48 3.38 -7.44
C VAL A 64 -10.43 2.49 -8.13
N PHE A 65 -10.29 1.24 -7.69
CA PHE A 65 -9.46 0.21 -8.35
C PHE A 65 -9.87 -0.05 -9.79
N TRP A 66 -11.17 -0.05 -10.03
CA TRP A 66 -11.73 -0.20 -11.36
C TRP A 66 -11.28 0.93 -12.28
N VAL A 67 -11.18 2.17 -11.81
CA VAL A 67 -10.61 3.26 -12.61
C VAL A 67 -9.15 2.97 -12.96
N MET A 68 -8.33 2.55 -11.98
CA MET A 68 -6.92 2.22 -12.22
C MET A 68 -6.74 1.06 -13.21
N SER A 69 -7.61 0.05 -13.15
CA SER A 69 -7.58 -1.12 -14.03
C SER A 69 -7.74 -0.78 -15.52
N ARG A 70 -8.29 0.40 -15.85
CA ARG A 70 -8.44 0.89 -17.24
C ARG A 70 -7.11 1.26 -17.86
N SER A 71 -6.14 1.66 -17.05
CA SER A 71 -4.77 1.85 -17.50
C SER A 71 -4.10 0.48 -17.57
N GLY A 72 -3.76 0.00 -18.76
CA GLY A 72 -2.96 -1.22 -18.89
C GLY A 72 -1.67 -1.13 -18.06
N SER A 73 -1.11 -2.28 -17.68
CA SER A 73 0.11 -2.33 -16.87
C SER A 73 1.23 -1.53 -17.52
N ALA A 74 1.92 -0.71 -16.73
CA ALA A 74 3.11 -0.01 -17.20
C ALA A 74 4.28 -1.00 -17.28
N PRO A 75 5.19 -0.83 -18.27
CA PRO A 75 6.25 -1.78 -18.53
C PRO A 75 7.16 -1.95 -17.31
N LEU A 76 7.52 -3.20 -17.02
CA LEU A 76 8.48 -3.51 -15.95
C LEU A 76 9.85 -2.94 -16.35
N PRO A 77 10.54 -2.19 -15.47
CA PRO A 77 11.92 -1.80 -15.73
C PRO A 77 12.82 -3.03 -15.85
N GLU A 78 13.92 -2.91 -16.60
CA GLU A 78 14.90 -3.98 -16.72
C GLU A 78 15.55 -4.23 -15.36
N ILE A 79 15.44 -5.47 -14.85
CA ILE A 79 16.06 -5.90 -13.60
C ILE A 79 17.23 -6.83 -13.92
N ARG A 80 18.45 -6.38 -13.62
CA ARG A 80 19.72 -7.07 -13.93
C ARG A 80 19.89 -8.36 -13.13
N LYS A 81 19.64 -8.31 -11.81
CA LYS A 81 19.85 -9.46 -10.92
C LYS A 81 18.63 -9.69 -10.02
N PRO A 82 17.51 -10.17 -10.57
CA PRO A 82 16.22 -10.16 -9.86
C PRO A 82 16.22 -10.94 -8.55
N ARG A 83 16.90 -12.09 -8.51
CA ARG A 83 16.99 -12.92 -7.29
C ARG A 83 17.76 -12.23 -6.17
N SER A 84 19.00 -11.82 -6.44
CA SER A 84 19.85 -11.20 -5.41
C SER A 84 19.31 -9.86 -4.95
N GLU A 85 18.71 -9.08 -5.85
CA GLU A 85 18.09 -7.80 -5.48
C GLU A 85 16.79 -8.00 -4.67
N ALA A 86 16.01 -9.05 -4.94
CA ALA A 86 14.88 -9.41 -4.08
C ALA A 86 15.36 -9.83 -2.68
N VAL A 87 16.42 -10.65 -2.59
CA VAL A 87 17.02 -11.05 -1.31
C VAL A 87 17.56 -9.84 -0.54
N PHE A 88 18.18 -8.88 -1.24
CA PHE A 88 18.61 -7.61 -0.65
C PHE A 88 17.42 -6.84 -0.05
N ALA A 89 16.32 -6.69 -0.79
CA ALA A 89 15.12 -6.03 -0.29
C ALA A 89 14.53 -6.76 0.94
N LEU A 90 14.47 -8.10 0.90
CA LEU A 90 14.01 -8.91 2.04
C LEU A 90 14.92 -8.75 3.26
N ALA A 91 16.24 -8.63 3.08
CA ALA A 91 17.18 -8.41 4.17
C ALA A 91 16.94 -7.05 4.85
N LEU A 92 16.70 -5.98 4.07
CA LEU A 92 16.31 -4.67 4.61
C LEU A 92 14.97 -4.76 5.36
N ILE A 93 14.00 -5.50 4.84
CA ILE A 93 12.73 -5.71 5.53
C ILE A 93 12.93 -6.40 6.88
N VAL A 94 13.75 -7.45 6.94
CA VAL A 94 14.05 -8.16 8.19
C VAL A 94 14.79 -7.27 9.18
N LEU A 95 15.77 -6.49 8.70
CA LEU A 95 16.51 -5.51 9.52
C LEU A 95 15.55 -4.50 10.16
N TRP A 96 14.68 -3.90 9.36
CA TRP A 96 13.64 -3.00 9.85
C TRP A 96 12.69 -3.67 10.85
N MET A 97 12.24 -4.91 10.59
CA MET A 97 11.37 -5.63 11.52
C MET A 97 12.05 -5.84 12.87
N MET A 98 13.34 -6.19 12.89
CA MET A 98 14.12 -6.33 14.13
C MET A 98 14.26 -5.00 14.86
N TRP A 99 14.60 -3.92 14.13
CA TRP A 99 14.66 -2.57 14.70
C TRP A 99 13.32 -2.16 15.33
N ARG A 100 12.22 -2.32 14.59
CA ARG A 100 10.85 -2.00 15.03
C ARG A 100 10.43 -2.82 16.25
N ALA A 101 10.71 -4.12 16.27
CA ALA A 101 10.45 -4.97 17.43
C ALA A 101 11.27 -4.52 18.65
N GLY A 102 12.53 -4.11 18.45
CA GLY A 102 13.38 -3.58 19.50
C GLY A 102 12.87 -2.26 20.09
N ILE A 103 12.54 -1.28 19.24
CA ILE A 103 12.08 0.04 19.71
C ILE A 103 10.70 -0.03 20.38
N CYS A 104 9.73 -0.74 19.80
CA CYS A 104 8.37 -0.79 20.35
C CYS A 104 8.24 -1.82 21.49
N GLY A 105 9.18 -2.77 21.56
CA GLY A 105 9.36 -3.65 22.72
C GLY A 105 10.16 -3.01 23.86
N GLN A 106 10.67 -1.78 23.68
CA GLN A 106 11.55 -1.09 24.63
C GLN A 106 12.77 -1.94 25.04
N LEU A 107 13.33 -2.69 24.08
CA LEU A 107 14.45 -3.61 24.33
C LEU A 107 15.82 -2.91 24.35
N PHE A 108 15.88 -1.66 23.90
CA PHE A 108 17.13 -0.89 23.83
C PHE A 108 17.28 0.02 25.05
N PHE A 109 18.42 -0.10 25.75
CA PHE A 109 18.72 0.63 26.97
C PHE A 109 18.82 2.16 26.80
N PHE A 110 19.01 2.64 25.57
CA PHE A 110 19.12 4.07 25.25
C PHE A 110 17.76 4.74 25.01
N LEU A 111 16.66 4.00 24.99
CA LEU A 111 15.34 4.57 24.77
C LEU A 111 14.87 5.33 26.01
N PRO A 112 14.32 6.55 25.85
CA PRO A 112 13.63 7.25 26.93
C PRO A 112 12.49 6.40 27.51
N SER A 113 12.24 6.50 28.81
CA SER A 113 11.15 5.75 29.47
C SER A 113 9.76 6.14 28.96
N ASP A 114 9.61 7.36 28.43
CA ASP A 114 8.39 7.91 27.84
C ASP A 114 8.35 7.76 26.31
N PHE A 115 9.28 7.01 25.72
CA PHE A 115 9.33 6.78 24.27
C PHE A 115 8.01 6.17 23.76
N LYS A 116 7.36 6.89 22.85
CA LYS A 116 6.19 6.42 22.10
C LYS A 116 6.64 5.97 20.71
N CYS A 117 6.54 4.67 20.48
CA CYS A 117 6.70 4.11 19.15
C CYS A 117 5.61 4.70 18.21
N TYR A 118 5.98 5.02 16.97
CA TYR A 118 5.23 5.68 15.88
C TYR A 118 5.18 7.21 15.86
N GLN A 119 5.82 7.91 16.79
CA GLN A 119 5.73 9.37 16.87
C GLN A 119 7.08 10.07 17.01
N ASN A 120 8.20 9.33 16.93
CA ASN A 120 9.51 9.91 17.14
C ASN A 120 10.27 10.06 15.82
N TRP A 121 10.58 11.31 15.46
CA TRP A 121 11.30 11.61 14.23
C TRP A 121 12.71 11.01 14.19
N GLU A 122 13.45 11.10 15.30
CA GLU A 122 14.88 10.79 15.37
C GLU A 122 15.16 9.28 15.46
N ILE A 123 14.33 8.55 16.21
CA ILE A 123 14.53 7.13 16.50
C ILE A 123 13.81 6.23 15.48
N GLU A 124 12.77 6.75 14.82
CA GLU A 124 11.95 5.93 13.93
C GLU A 124 11.90 6.47 12.50
N ILE A 125 11.36 7.67 12.29
CA ILE A 125 11.06 8.15 10.93
C ILE A 125 12.36 8.33 10.14
N LEU A 126 13.34 9.07 10.67
CA LEU A 126 14.59 9.34 9.99
C LEU A 126 15.39 8.05 9.70
N PRO A 127 15.63 7.14 10.67
CA PRO A 127 16.29 5.86 10.39
C PRO A 127 15.56 5.04 9.32
N LYS A 128 14.22 5.01 9.35
CA LYS A 128 13.42 4.30 8.34
C LYS A 128 13.58 4.90 6.94
N VAL A 129 13.55 6.24 6.81
CA VAL A 129 13.79 6.92 5.53
C VAL A 129 15.20 6.61 5.02
N VAL A 130 16.22 6.64 5.89
CA VAL A 130 17.59 6.31 5.50
C VAL A 130 17.68 4.85 5.03
N GLU A 131 17.17 3.90 5.82
CA GLU A 131 17.26 2.47 5.56
C GLU A 131 16.43 2.02 4.34
N GLN A 132 15.22 2.53 4.18
CA GLN A 132 14.26 2.03 3.20
C GLN A 132 14.17 2.87 1.93
N VAL A 133 14.65 4.12 1.97
CA VAL A 133 14.66 5.03 0.81
C VAL A 133 16.10 5.29 0.39
N VAL A 134 16.87 6.02 1.19
CA VAL A 134 18.16 6.56 0.76
C VAL A 134 19.17 5.46 0.45
N PHE A 135 19.37 4.52 1.37
CA PHE A 135 20.33 3.45 1.25
C PHE A 135 20.07 2.54 0.04
N PRO A 136 18.88 1.95 -0.15
CA PRO A 136 18.64 1.08 -1.28
C PRO A 136 18.67 1.82 -2.61
N ILE A 137 18.20 3.07 -2.67
CA ILE A 137 18.30 3.88 -3.89
C ILE A 137 19.77 4.08 -4.27
N LEU A 138 20.62 4.40 -3.29
CA LEU A 138 22.05 4.59 -3.52
C LEU A 138 22.71 3.29 -4.00
N VAL A 139 22.43 2.15 -3.35
CA VAL A 139 22.94 0.83 -3.76
C VAL A 139 22.54 0.51 -5.20
N LEU A 140 21.27 0.74 -5.56
CA LEU A 140 20.78 0.50 -6.92
C LEU A 140 21.39 1.48 -7.93
N PHE A 141 21.57 2.74 -7.56
CA PHE A 141 22.24 3.72 -8.42
C PHE A 141 23.69 3.32 -8.71
N LEU A 142 24.44 2.89 -7.69
CA LEU A 142 25.79 2.35 -7.82
C LEU A 142 25.82 1.05 -8.66
N ALA A 143 24.74 0.26 -8.63
CA ALA A 143 24.56 -0.90 -9.51
C ALA A 143 24.13 -0.53 -10.95
N GLY A 144 24.01 0.76 -11.27
CA GLY A 144 23.72 1.31 -12.60
C GLY A 144 22.24 1.55 -12.91
N TYR A 145 21.35 1.47 -11.93
CA TYR A 145 19.93 1.79 -12.11
C TYR A 145 19.69 3.31 -12.15
N HIS A 146 18.67 3.73 -12.91
CA HIS A 146 18.29 5.14 -13.03
C HIS A 146 17.04 5.43 -12.18
N TRP A 147 16.75 6.70 -11.89
CA TRP A 147 15.57 7.13 -11.11
C TRP A 147 14.25 6.50 -11.58
N ARG A 148 14.07 6.43 -12.90
CA ARG A 148 12.89 5.84 -13.52
C ARG A 148 12.72 4.35 -13.24
N ALA A 149 13.81 3.59 -13.15
CA ALA A 149 13.76 2.16 -12.81
C ALA A 149 13.34 1.92 -11.35
N GLN A 150 13.39 2.97 -10.52
CA GLN A 150 13.01 2.97 -9.12
C GLN A 150 11.65 3.65 -8.89
N GLY A 151 10.93 4.01 -9.96
CA GLY A 151 9.62 4.64 -9.89
C GLY A 151 9.63 6.07 -9.33
N LEU A 152 10.79 6.74 -9.33
CA LEU A 152 10.99 8.09 -8.76
C LEU A 152 11.01 9.19 -9.83
N ASP A 153 10.26 9.03 -10.93
CA ASP A 153 10.15 10.05 -11.97
C ASP A 153 8.93 10.97 -11.77
N LEU A 154 8.84 12.06 -12.54
CA LEU A 154 7.70 12.98 -12.54
C LEU A 154 6.65 12.58 -13.59
N ASN A 155 6.37 11.28 -13.71
CA ASN A 155 5.44 10.77 -14.72
C ASN A 155 4.00 11.25 -14.44
N LEU A 156 3.57 12.34 -15.08
CA LEU A 156 2.24 12.92 -14.94
C LEU A 156 1.11 11.93 -15.24
N ARG A 157 1.34 10.93 -16.11
CA ARG A 157 0.35 9.88 -16.37
C ARG A 157 0.05 9.08 -15.11
N ALA A 158 1.05 8.79 -14.28
CA ALA A 158 0.85 8.07 -13.03
C ALA A 158 -0.05 8.87 -12.07
N TRP A 159 0.20 10.18 -11.95
CA TRP A 159 -0.63 11.08 -11.16
C TRP A 159 -2.07 11.13 -11.68
N TRP A 160 -2.28 11.20 -13.00
CA TRP A 160 -3.61 11.15 -13.59
C TRP A 160 -4.37 9.85 -13.30
N ILE A 161 -3.69 8.71 -13.34
CA ILE A 161 -4.29 7.41 -13.00
C ILE A 161 -4.72 7.38 -11.52
N CYS A 162 -3.90 7.95 -10.62
CA CYS A 162 -4.16 8.00 -9.18
C CYS A 162 -5.09 9.13 -8.74
N LEU A 163 -5.31 10.16 -9.57
CA LEU A 163 -6.04 11.37 -9.19
C LEU A 163 -7.43 11.11 -8.61
N PRO A 164 -8.28 10.23 -9.18
CA PRO A 164 -9.59 9.95 -8.61
C PRO A 164 -9.51 9.42 -7.18
N MET A 165 -8.51 8.57 -6.89
CA MET A 165 -8.28 8.07 -5.53
C MET A 165 -7.79 9.17 -4.61
N LEU A 166 -6.86 10.00 -5.08
CA LEU A 166 -6.34 11.14 -4.30
C LEU A 166 -7.47 12.09 -3.91
N LEU A 167 -8.33 12.47 -4.86
CA LEU A 167 -9.46 13.37 -4.60
C LEU A 167 -10.48 12.74 -3.65
N ALA A 168 -10.83 11.46 -3.86
CA ALA A 168 -11.70 10.74 -2.95
C ALA A 168 -11.09 10.68 -1.54
N PHE A 169 -9.77 10.46 -1.45
CA PHE A 169 -9.11 10.25 -0.19
C PHE A 169 -8.99 11.54 0.63
N VAL A 170 -8.59 12.62 -0.05
CA VAL A 170 -8.56 13.97 0.52
C VAL A 170 -9.96 14.41 0.95
N GLY A 171 -10.96 14.28 0.08
CA GLY A 171 -12.33 14.70 0.38
C GLY A 171 -12.94 13.96 1.56
N TYR A 172 -12.78 12.63 1.62
CA TYR A 172 -13.27 11.85 2.75
C TYR A 172 -12.51 12.13 4.04
N GLY A 173 -11.20 12.35 3.97
CA GLY A 173 -10.41 12.73 5.14
C GLY A 173 -10.81 14.09 5.72
N PHE A 174 -11.04 15.11 4.87
CA PHE A 174 -11.57 16.40 5.33
C PHE A 174 -12.98 16.29 5.90
N TYR A 175 -13.81 15.37 5.38
CA TYR A 175 -15.13 15.10 5.96
C TYR A 175 -15.00 14.52 7.38
N LEU A 176 -14.13 13.53 7.58
CA LEU A 176 -13.90 12.92 8.90
C LEU A 176 -13.27 13.89 9.91
N HIS A 177 -12.33 14.72 9.45
CA HIS A 177 -11.52 15.60 10.31
C HIS A 177 -11.89 17.09 10.16
N HIS A 178 -13.15 17.40 9.83
CA HIS A 178 -13.61 18.76 9.57
C HIS A 178 -13.45 19.70 10.78
N THR A 179 -13.37 19.17 12.00
CA THR A 179 -13.13 19.93 13.23
C THR A 179 -11.65 20.27 13.46
N GLU A 180 -10.72 19.47 12.94
CA GLU A 180 -9.27 19.62 13.14
C GLU A 180 -8.48 19.47 11.82
N PRO A 181 -8.79 20.24 10.76
CA PRO A 181 -8.21 20.03 9.43
C PRO A 181 -6.69 20.21 9.38
N LEU A 182 -6.13 21.10 10.22
CA LEU A 182 -4.69 21.32 10.29
C LEU A 182 -3.95 20.10 10.85
N LYS A 183 -4.54 19.41 11.83
CA LYS A 183 -3.99 18.18 12.39
C LYS A 183 -4.03 17.05 11.37
N TYR A 184 -5.10 16.95 10.59
CA TYR A 184 -5.17 16.00 9.48
C TYR A 184 -4.05 16.24 8.45
N LEU A 185 -3.79 17.51 8.08
CA LEU A 185 -2.66 17.85 7.20
C LEU A 185 -1.29 17.51 7.80
N GLN A 186 -1.11 17.73 9.11
CA GLN A 186 0.09 17.32 9.83
C GLN A 186 0.25 15.80 9.81
N ASN A 187 -0.81 15.04 10.08
CA ASN A 187 -0.81 13.57 10.02
C ASN A 187 -0.42 13.08 8.62
N ILE A 188 -0.94 13.67 7.55
CA ILE A 188 -0.54 13.32 6.17
C ILE A 188 0.96 13.49 5.99
N TRP A 189 1.54 14.60 6.47
CA TRP A 189 2.98 14.85 6.37
C TRP A 189 3.79 13.81 7.16
N GLU A 190 3.40 13.56 8.41
CA GLU A 190 4.07 12.59 9.27
C GLU A 190 4.00 11.18 8.68
N PHE A 191 2.83 10.74 8.23
CA PHE A 191 2.66 9.42 7.60
C PHE A 191 3.35 9.33 6.24
N PHE A 192 3.46 10.42 5.47
CA PHE A 192 4.21 10.40 4.22
C PHE A 192 5.69 10.04 4.46
N TRP A 193 6.32 10.64 5.46
CA TRP A 193 7.72 10.35 5.78
C TRP A 193 7.90 9.10 6.64
N GLY A 194 6.96 8.81 7.54
CA GLY A 194 7.03 7.70 8.48
C GLY A 194 6.57 6.36 7.93
N ALA A 195 5.69 6.34 6.92
CA ALA A 195 5.13 5.11 6.35
C ALA A 195 5.09 5.14 4.82
N GLY A 196 4.37 6.11 4.24
CA GLY A 196 4.09 6.17 2.81
C GLY A 196 5.33 6.06 1.94
N LEU A 197 6.25 7.03 1.98
CA LEU A 197 7.43 7.00 1.12
C LEU A 197 8.37 5.81 1.41
N PRO A 198 8.79 5.53 2.66
CA PRO A 198 9.67 4.40 2.96
C PRO A 198 9.10 3.05 2.51
N GLU A 199 7.85 2.78 2.86
CA GLU A 199 7.24 1.48 2.59
C GLU A 199 6.88 1.32 1.11
N GLU A 200 6.44 2.39 0.42
CA GLU A 200 6.18 2.29 -1.00
C GLU A 200 7.48 2.11 -1.82
N VAL A 201 8.59 2.76 -1.44
CA VAL A 201 9.88 2.54 -2.10
C VAL A 201 10.37 1.10 -1.90
N LEU A 202 10.42 0.63 -0.64
CA LEU A 202 10.97 -0.69 -0.35
C LEU A 202 10.10 -1.83 -0.91
N PHE A 203 8.79 -1.79 -0.69
CA PHE A 203 7.93 -2.90 -1.06
C PHE A 203 7.49 -2.86 -2.53
N ARG A 204 7.25 -1.67 -3.11
CA ARG A 204 6.67 -1.56 -4.46
C ARG A 204 7.75 -1.28 -5.49
N ALA A 205 8.55 -0.23 -5.29
CA ALA A 205 9.60 0.09 -6.24
C ALA A 205 10.69 -0.99 -6.30
N ILE A 206 11.06 -1.54 -5.15
CA ILE A 206 12.15 -2.51 -5.05
C ILE A 206 11.61 -3.94 -5.00
N LEU A 207 11.06 -4.41 -3.88
CA LEU A 207 10.72 -5.83 -3.71
C LEU A 207 9.81 -6.36 -4.83
N LEU A 208 8.67 -5.70 -5.08
CA LEU A 208 7.68 -6.16 -6.06
C LEU A 208 8.28 -6.28 -7.47
N THR A 209 8.99 -5.27 -7.97
CA THR A 209 9.57 -5.33 -9.33
C THR A 209 10.59 -6.47 -9.49
N ARG A 210 11.34 -6.78 -8.44
CA ARG A 210 12.32 -7.87 -8.44
C ARG A 210 11.62 -9.22 -8.36
N LEU A 211 10.56 -9.35 -7.57
CA LEU A 211 9.72 -10.55 -7.54
C LEU A 211 9.03 -10.77 -8.90
N GLU A 212 8.56 -9.73 -9.56
CA GLU A 212 7.97 -9.81 -10.91
C GLU A 212 8.98 -10.34 -11.92
N ALA A 213 10.20 -9.79 -11.91
CA ALA A 213 11.29 -10.24 -12.78
C ALA A 213 11.78 -11.66 -12.43
N TRP A 214 11.83 -12.02 -11.15
CA TRP A 214 12.28 -13.34 -10.68
C TRP A 214 11.24 -14.41 -11.03
N TRP A 215 10.00 -14.25 -10.60
CA TRP A 215 8.95 -15.25 -10.75
C TRP A 215 8.34 -15.25 -12.15
N ARG A 216 8.62 -14.22 -12.96
CA ARG A 216 8.08 -14.04 -14.32
C ARG A 216 6.55 -14.11 -14.34
N ASN A 217 5.92 -13.71 -13.23
CA ASN A 217 4.48 -13.72 -13.05
C ASN A 217 4.06 -12.54 -12.16
N PRO A 218 3.42 -11.51 -12.73
CA PRO A 218 3.08 -10.30 -11.99
C PRO A 218 2.02 -10.51 -10.92
N ALA A 219 1.10 -11.47 -11.10
CA ALA A 219 0.07 -11.75 -10.12
C ALA A 219 0.63 -12.48 -8.89
N TRP A 220 1.51 -13.47 -9.10
CA TRP A 220 2.20 -14.12 -7.98
C TRP A 220 3.10 -13.13 -7.24
N ALA A 221 3.86 -12.29 -7.95
CA ALA A 221 4.73 -11.29 -7.33
C ALA A 221 3.93 -10.30 -6.47
N LEU A 222 2.78 -9.84 -6.96
CA LEU A 222 1.84 -9.03 -6.19
C LEU A 222 1.40 -9.77 -4.92
N TYR A 223 0.97 -11.02 -5.06
CA TYR A 223 0.51 -11.82 -3.92
C TYR A 223 1.62 -11.96 -2.86
N GLY A 224 2.83 -12.35 -3.28
CA GLY A 224 3.99 -12.50 -2.41
C GLY A 224 4.35 -11.19 -1.70
N ALA A 225 4.47 -10.09 -2.45
CA ALA A 225 4.78 -8.78 -1.87
C ALA A 225 3.73 -8.33 -0.85
N SER A 226 2.44 -8.59 -1.12
CA SER A 226 1.33 -8.24 -0.22
C SER A 226 1.34 -9.04 1.07
N VAL A 227 1.62 -10.35 1.00
CA VAL A 227 1.78 -11.21 2.18
C VAL A 227 2.97 -10.75 3.01
N ILE A 228 4.12 -10.48 2.38
CA ILE A 228 5.31 -9.99 3.07
C ILE A 228 5.02 -8.65 3.75
N PHE A 229 4.38 -7.70 3.04
CA PHE A 229 3.95 -6.43 3.61
C PHE A 229 3.00 -6.59 4.80
N GLY A 230 2.05 -7.52 4.74
CA GLY A 230 1.20 -7.86 5.89
C GLY A 230 2.03 -8.36 7.08
N LEU A 231 2.90 -9.35 6.86
CA LEU A 231 3.72 -9.98 7.91
C LEU A 231 4.65 -9.00 8.62
N THR A 232 5.16 -7.99 7.91
CA THR A 232 6.05 -6.98 8.51
C THR A 232 5.34 -6.10 9.52
N HIS A 233 4.01 -6.11 9.53
CA HIS A 233 3.18 -5.39 10.50
C HIS A 233 2.83 -6.21 11.75
N LEU A 234 3.18 -7.50 11.83
CA LEU A 234 2.87 -8.29 13.03
C LEU A 234 3.51 -7.74 14.32
N PRO A 235 4.81 -7.37 14.35
CA PRO A 235 5.43 -6.90 15.59
C PRO A 235 4.75 -5.64 16.11
N ILE A 236 4.49 -4.67 15.23
CA ILE A 236 3.78 -3.43 15.58
C ILE A 236 2.36 -3.68 16.03
N ASN A 237 1.61 -4.48 15.27
CA ASN A 237 0.22 -4.76 15.60
C ASN A 237 0.14 -5.35 17.01
N TYR A 238 0.97 -6.34 17.30
CA TYR A 238 1.03 -6.99 18.61
C TYR A 238 1.49 -6.05 19.72
N LEU A 239 2.62 -5.36 19.53
CA LEU A 239 3.24 -4.57 20.61
C LEU A 239 2.50 -3.27 20.91
N VAL A 240 1.83 -2.67 19.91
CA VAL A 240 1.27 -1.31 20.03
C VAL A 240 -0.24 -1.25 19.79
N PHE A 241 -0.75 -1.84 18.71
CA PHE A 241 -2.14 -1.60 18.32
C PHE A 241 -3.17 -2.55 18.92
N THR A 242 -2.76 -3.75 19.33
CA THR A 242 -3.69 -4.79 19.78
C THR A 242 -3.50 -5.20 21.23
N ALA A 243 -2.85 -4.36 22.04
CA ALA A 243 -2.59 -4.61 23.45
C ALA A 243 -2.03 -6.02 23.71
N ARG A 244 -1.14 -6.51 22.83
CA ARG A 244 -0.52 -7.84 22.88
C ARG A 244 -1.49 -9.01 22.71
N ASP A 245 -2.57 -8.81 21.96
CA ASP A 245 -3.44 -9.88 21.45
C ASP A 245 -3.01 -10.32 20.05
N TRP A 246 -2.53 -11.55 19.92
CA TRP A 246 -2.15 -12.16 18.65
C TRP A 246 -3.34 -12.34 17.69
N ARG A 247 -4.54 -12.63 18.22
CA ARG A 247 -5.73 -12.81 17.38
C ARG A 247 -6.06 -11.52 16.65
N GLU A 248 -6.11 -10.40 17.37
CA GLU A 248 -6.36 -9.09 16.78
C GLU A 248 -5.19 -8.66 15.87
N ALA A 249 -3.95 -9.02 16.20
CA ALA A 249 -2.79 -8.68 15.36
C ALA A 249 -2.84 -9.37 13.99
N TRP A 250 -3.16 -10.67 13.99
CA TRP A 250 -3.40 -11.45 12.76
C TRP A 250 -4.62 -10.97 11.99
N LEU A 251 -5.68 -10.59 12.71
CA LEU A 251 -6.87 -10.04 12.07
C LEU A 251 -6.57 -8.75 11.31
N THR A 252 -5.87 -7.83 11.98
CA THR A 252 -5.43 -6.57 11.39
C THR A 252 -4.55 -6.83 10.17
N LEU A 253 -3.61 -7.78 10.27
CA LEU A 253 -2.75 -8.19 9.15
C LEU A 253 -3.57 -8.63 7.95
N LEU A 254 -4.49 -9.57 8.14
CA LEU A 254 -5.19 -10.21 7.05
C LEU A 254 -6.19 -9.25 6.38
N THR A 255 -6.83 -8.39 7.16
CA THR A 255 -7.94 -7.56 6.64
C THR A 255 -7.55 -6.16 6.24
N PHE A 256 -6.49 -5.64 6.83
CA PHE A 256 -6.02 -4.30 6.54
C PHE A 256 -4.70 -4.34 5.79
N GLN A 257 -3.62 -4.76 6.43
CA GLN A 257 -2.29 -4.57 5.84
C GLN A 257 -2.06 -5.41 4.58
N MET A 258 -2.47 -6.68 4.55
CA MET A 258 -2.34 -7.51 3.35
C MET A 258 -3.24 -7.02 2.20
N GLY A 259 -4.49 -6.65 2.50
CA GLY A 259 -5.45 -6.14 1.51
C GLY A 259 -5.01 -4.81 0.91
N PHE A 260 -4.63 -3.83 1.74
CA PHE A 260 -4.10 -2.55 1.26
C PHE A 260 -2.71 -2.69 0.62
N GLY A 261 -1.90 -3.63 1.08
CA GLY A 261 -0.65 -4.04 0.43
C GLY A 261 -0.87 -4.44 -1.03
N ALA A 262 -1.87 -5.29 -1.28
CA ALA A 262 -2.26 -5.73 -2.63
C ALA A 262 -2.78 -4.59 -3.49
N VAL A 263 -3.59 -3.73 -2.89
CA VAL A 263 -4.13 -2.49 -3.48
C VAL A 263 -2.98 -1.59 -3.99
N PHE A 264 -2.01 -1.26 -3.13
CA PHE A 264 -0.87 -0.43 -3.53
C PHE A 264 0.07 -1.14 -4.51
N ALA A 265 0.27 -2.45 -4.38
CA ALA A 265 1.05 -3.24 -5.34
C ALA A 265 0.43 -3.22 -6.75
N PHE A 266 -0.89 -3.40 -6.85
CA PHE A 266 -1.60 -3.29 -8.11
C PHE A 266 -1.54 -1.89 -8.69
N ALA A 267 -1.78 -0.87 -7.87
CA ALA A 267 -1.63 0.53 -8.26
C ALA A 267 -0.24 0.79 -8.86
N TYR A 268 0.81 0.25 -8.23
CA TYR A 268 2.18 0.38 -8.72
C TYR A 268 2.42 -0.35 -10.04
N GLN A 269 1.81 -1.52 -10.27
CA GLN A 269 1.90 -2.19 -11.58
C GLN A 269 1.28 -1.35 -12.71
N ARG A 270 0.31 -0.47 -12.41
CA ARG A 270 -0.31 0.44 -13.39
C ARG A 270 0.50 1.69 -13.65
N THR A 271 1.10 2.24 -12.61
CA THR A 271 1.76 3.55 -12.68
C THR A 271 3.26 3.46 -12.90
N ARG A 272 3.90 2.43 -12.33
CA ARG A 272 5.35 2.31 -12.14
C ARG A 272 5.96 3.59 -11.57
N ASN A 273 5.23 4.23 -10.67
CA ASN A 273 5.63 5.45 -10.00
C ASN A 273 5.21 5.37 -8.53
N VAL A 274 6.17 5.58 -7.64
CA VAL A 274 6.00 5.41 -6.20
C VAL A 274 5.35 6.62 -5.55
N MET A 275 5.57 7.82 -6.09
CA MET A 275 5.17 9.07 -5.45
C MET A 275 3.66 9.22 -5.23
N PRO A 276 2.77 9.05 -6.24
CA PRO A 276 1.35 9.17 -5.99
C PRO A 276 0.86 8.09 -5.03
N ILE A 277 1.49 6.91 -5.00
CA ILE A 277 1.11 5.80 -4.12
C ILE A 277 1.55 6.08 -2.69
N ALA A 278 2.74 6.65 -2.48
CA ALA A 278 3.21 7.10 -1.17
C ALA A 278 2.28 8.16 -0.57
N VAL A 279 1.79 9.10 -1.39
CA VAL A 279 0.78 10.09 -0.96
C VAL A 279 -0.55 9.41 -0.61
N LEU A 280 -0.99 8.44 -1.42
CA LEU A 280 -2.21 7.67 -1.15
C LEU A 280 -2.14 6.85 0.12
N HIS A 281 -0.98 6.25 0.39
CA HIS A 281 -0.70 5.54 1.63
C HIS A 281 -0.75 6.50 2.82
N ALA A 282 -0.08 7.65 2.74
CA ALA A 282 -0.11 8.65 3.80
C ALA A 282 -1.53 9.17 4.10
N LEU A 283 -2.34 9.40 3.07
CA LEU A 283 -3.75 9.80 3.20
C LEU A 283 -4.57 8.72 3.91
N LEU A 284 -4.38 7.45 3.53
CA LEU A 284 -5.07 6.32 4.16
C LEU A 284 -4.76 6.21 5.64
N ASP A 285 -3.48 6.36 6.01
CA ASP A 285 -3.07 6.30 7.42
C ASP A 285 -3.61 7.50 8.21
N ALA A 286 -3.55 8.70 7.64
CA ALA A 286 -4.07 9.92 8.27
C ALA A 286 -5.60 9.90 8.50
N TRP A 287 -6.35 8.99 7.89
CA TRP A 287 -7.77 8.81 8.21
C TRP A 287 -8.02 8.18 9.57
N ARG A 288 -7.08 7.35 10.06
CA ARG A 288 -7.27 6.54 11.26
C ARG A 288 -6.81 7.22 12.54
N PHE A 289 -6.02 8.29 12.43
CA PHE A 289 -5.36 9.00 13.54
C PHE A 289 -5.69 10.50 13.49
#